data_AF-A0A7W0APL5-F1
#
_entry.id   AF-A0A7W0APL5-F1
#
_cell.length_a   1.000
_cell.length_b   1.000
_cell.length_c   1.000
_cell.angle_alpha   90.00
_cell.angle_beta   90.00
_cell.angle_gamma   90.00
#
_symmetry.space_group_name_H-M   'P 1'
#
loop_
_entity.id
_entity.type
_entity.pdbx_description
1 polymer ?
#
loop_
_entity_poly.entity_id
_entity_poly.type
_entity_poly.pdbx_seq_one_letter_code
_entity_poly.pdbx_strand_id
1 'polypeptide(L)'
;MANNPAMPDLAGILLRKSARSLDSDRKRCTDCHRTPLVGERLHEMDTGRLLCDLCVSSLPEGQGRAVRIERVHASERHLTVAPRAA
;
A
#
# COMPACT_ATOMS: atom_id res chain seq x y z
N MET A 1 12.51 -37.75 2.96
CA MET A 1 11.74 -36.77 2.15
C MET A 1 12.66 -35.59 1.87
N ALA A 2 13.39 -35.65 0.74
CA ALA A 2 14.35 -34.62 0.39
C ALA A 2 13.62 -33.43 -0.27
N ASN A 3 13.70 -32.27 0.37
CA ASN A 3 13.25 -30.99 -0.16
C ASN A 3 14.31 -30.51 -1.18
N ASN A 4 14.01 -30.56 -2.48
CA ASN A 4 14.93 -30.13 -3.55
C ASN A 4 14.68 -28.65 -3.88
N PRO A 5 15.62 -27.72 -3.61
CA PRO A 5 15.38 -26.28 -3.75
C PRO A 5 15.46 -25.73 -5.19
N ALA A 6 15.41 -26.58 -6.23
CA ALA A 6 15.73 -26.18 -7.60
C ALA A 6 14.54 -25.80 -8.51
N MET A 7 13.30 -26.18 -8.17
CA MET A 7 12.12 -25.70 -8.90
C MET A 7 11.02 -25.28 -7.94
N PRO A 8 10.45 -24.08 -8.11
CA PRO A 8 9.34 -23.67 -7.27
C PRO A 8 8.15 -24.58 -7.53
N ASP A 9 7.65 -25.19 -6.47
CA ASP A 9 6.40 -25.96 -6.52
C ASP A 9 5.27 -25.10 -7.11
N LEU A 10 4.37 -25.73 -7.87
CA LEU A 10 3.27 -25.04 -8.56
C LEU A 10 2.44 -24.20 -7.59
N ALA A 11 2.20 -24.69 -6.37
CA ALA A 11 1.48 -23.92 -5.35
C ALA A 11 2.25 -22.63 -5.00
N GLY A 12 3.58 -22.69 -4.92
CA GLY A 12 4.45 -21.53 -4.71
C GLY A 12 4.49 -20.55 -5.88
N ILE A 13 4.32 -21.01 -7.12
CA ILE A 13 4.18 -20.14 -8.30
C ILE A 13 2.84 -19.41 -8.26
N LEU A 14 1.75 -20.16 -8.04
CA LEU A 14 0.39 -19.60 -7.98
C LEU A 14 0.27 -18.60 -6.84
N LEU A 15 0.76 -18.93 -5.63
CA LEU A 15 0.73 -18.04 -4.48
C LEU A 15 1.43 -16.70 -4.74
N ARG A 16 2.63 -16.73 -5.35
CA ARG A 16 3.36 -15.49 -5.67
C ARG A 16 2.66 -14.66 -6.72
N LYS A 17 2.07 -15.29 -7.74
CA LYS A 17 1.28 -14.60 -8.77
C LYS A 17 0.07 -13.91 -8.15
N SER A 18 -0.67 -14.60 -7.28
CA SER A 18 -1.82 -14.06 -6.56
C SER A 18 -1.42 -12.89 -5.65
N ALA A 19 -0.34 -13.05 -4.87
CA ALA A 19 0.16 -12.00 -3.98
C ALA A 19 0.61 -10.75 -4.75
N ARG A 20 1.30 -10.92 -5.90
CA ARG A 20 1.72 -9.79 -6.74
C ARG A 20 0.53 -9.08 -7.39
N SER A 21 -0.48 -9.82 -7.82
CA SER A 21 -1.73 -9.23 -8.34
C SER A 21 -2.47 -8.40 -7.29
N LEU A 22 -2.39 -8.80 -6.01
CA LEU A 22 -2.93 -8.03 -4.89
C LEU A 22 -2.06 -6.84 -4.50
N ASP A 23 -0.78 -6.82 -4.91
CA ASP A 23 0.14 -5.70 -4.67
C ASP A 23 0.02 -4.60 -5.73
N SER A 24 -0.29 -4.95 -6.98
CA SER A 24 -0.42 -3.99 -8.08
C SER A 24 -1.57 -2.98 -7.89
N ASP A 25 -2.60 -3.35 -7.12
CA ASP A 25 -3.71 -2.45 -6.79
C ASP A 25 -3.39 -1.54 -5.58
N ARG A 26 -2.34 -1.85 -4.81
CA ARG A 26 -2.01 -1.09 -3.60
C ARG A 26 -1.29 0.19 -3.99
N LYS A 27 -1.90 1.32 -3.65
CA LYS A 27 -1.27 2.63 -3.75
C LYS A 27 -0.06 2.68 -2.80
N ARG A 28 1.13 2.98 -3.34
CA ARG A 28 2.38 3.12 -2.57
C ARG A 28 2.81 4.57 -2.50
N CYS A 29 3.52 4.93 -1.43
CA CYS A 29 4.17 6.24 -1.35
C CYS A 29 5.25 6.35 -2.43
N THR A 30 5.30 7.44 -3.18
CA THR A 30 6.31 7.71 -4.21
C THR A 30 7.69 8.00 -3.60
N ASP A 31 7.75 8.40 -2.33
CA ASP A 31 8.98 8.82 -1.67
C ASP A 31 9.65 7.68 -0.88
N CYS A 32 8.99 7.17 0.16
CA CYS A 32 9.54 6.06 0.95
C CYS A 32 9.18 4.67 0.41
N HIS A 33 8.42 4.57 -0.69
CA HIS A 33 7.98 3.31 -1.32
C HIS A 33 7.17 2.35 -0.44
N ARG A 34 6.84 2.75 0.80
CA ARG A 34 6.00 1.94 1.68
C ARG A 34 4.59 1.78 1.10
N THR A 35 4.00 0.64 1.39
CA THR A 35 2.56 0.44 1.22
C THR A 35 1.88 0.94 2.49
N PRO A 36 1.11 2.04 2.46
CA PRO A 36 0.44 2.52 3.66
C PRO A 36 -0.57 1.48 4.14
N LEU A 37 -0.69 1.36 5.46
CA LEU A 37 -1.58 0.46 6.16
C LEU A 37 -3.01 0.98 6.14
N VAL A 38 -3.96 0.09 6.39
CA VAL A 38 -5.37 0.45 6.54
C VAL A 38 -5.54 1.50 7.64
N GLY A 39 -6.31 2.54 7.34
CA GLY A 39 -6.57 3.67 8.23
C GLY A 39 -5.56 4.82 8.10
N GLU A 40 -4.37 4.57 7.53
CA GLU A 40 -3.43 5.65 7.18
C GLU A 40 -3.97 6.50 6.03
N ARG A 41 -3.43 7.71 5.86
CA ARG A 41 -3.80 8.61 4.76
C ARG A 41 -2.72 8.63 3.70
N LEU A 42 -3.18 8.68 2.45
CA LEU A 42 -2.36 8.91 1.28
C LEU A 42 -2.80 10.23 0.63
N HIS A 43 -1.84 11.10 0.38
CA HIS A 43 -2.02 12.42 -0.19
C HIS A 43 -1.59 12.40 -1.64
N GLU A 44 -2.51 12.75 -2.53
CA GLU A 44 -2.19 13.02 -3.92
C GLU A 44 -1.78 14.49 -4.02
N MET A 45 -0.57 14.73 -4.47
CA MET A 45 -0.01 16.05 -4.68
C MET A 45 -0.43 16.58 -6.05
N ASP A 46 -0.44 17.90 -6.23
CA ASP A 46 -0.61 18.58 -7.52
C ASP A 46 0.33 18.06 -8.64
N THR A 47 1.52 17.59 -8.27
CA THR A 47 2.48 16.93 -9.16
C THR A 47 2.08 15.51 -9.58
N GLY A 48 0.98 14.96 -9.07
CA GLY A 48 0.56 13.57 -9.26
C GLY A 48 1.30 12.56 -8.38
N ARG A 49 2.22 13.00 -7.51
CA ARG A 49 2.90 12.12 -6.54
C ARG A 49 1.92 11.70 -5.45
N LEU A 50 2.03 10.45 -5.01
CA LEU A 50 1.29 9.93 -3.85
C LEU A 50 2.22 9.88 -2.65
N LEU A 51 1.92 10.61 -1.58
CA LEU A 51 2.75 10.69 -0.39
C LEU A 51 1.98 10.20 0.85
N CYS A 52 2.63 9.45 1.73
CA CYS A 52 2.04 9.09 3.02
C CYS A 52 2.12 10.26 4.01
N ASP A 53 1.34 10.20 5.10
CA ASP A 53 1.34 11.23 6.16
C ASP A 53 2.76 11.58 6.67
N LEU A 54 3.67 10.61 6.78
CA LEU A 54 5.03 10.86 7.26
C LEU A 54 5.86 11.65 6.25
N CYS A 55 5.78 11.28 4.96
CA CYS A 55 6.50 11.99 3.92
C CYS A 55 5.94 13.39 3.76
N VAL A 56 4.61 13.57 3.72
CA VAL A 56 3.99 14.90 3.65
C VAL A 56 4.41 15.79 4.82
N SER A 57 4.43 15.25 6.05
CA SER A 57 4.84 16.00 7.24
C SER A 57 6.32 16.39 7.23
N SER A 58 7.13 15.72 6.41
CA SER A 58 8.57 16.00 6.26
C SER A 58 8.88 16.90 5.06
N LEU A 59 7.89 17.25 4.24
CA LEU A 59 8.10 18.16 3.12
C LEU A 59 8.31 19.59 3.63
N PRO A 60 9.28 20.33 3.08
CA PRO A 60 9.48 21.74 3.41
C PRO A 60 8.29 22.58 2.92
N GLU A 61 8.03 23.66 3.64
CA GLU A 61 6.92 24.57 3.35
C GLU A 61 6.98 25.10 1.90
N GLY A 62 5.87 24.95 1.17
CA GLY A 62 5.76 25.38 -0.22
C GLY A 62 6.11 24.33 -1.28
N GLN A 63 6.56 23.12 -0.90
CA GLN A 63 6.77 22.04 -1.86
C GLN A 63 5.50 21.20 -2.08
N GLY A 64 4.73 21.59 -3.10
CA GLY A 64 3.56 20.85 -3.57
C GLY A 64 2.35 20.97 -2.65
N ARG A 65 1.17 21.01 -3.25
CA ARG A 65 -0.10 21.05 -2.51
C ARG A 65 -0.80 19.70 -2.59
N ALA A 66 -1.24 19.17 -1.45
CA ALA A 66 -2.15 18.03 -1.45
C ALA A 66 -3.48 18.46 -2.11
N VAL A 67 -3.80 17.85 -3.25
CA VAL A 67 -5.04 18.10 -4.01
C VAL A 67 -6.14 17.14 -3.61
N ARG A 68 -5.78 15.94 -3.14
CA ARG A 68 -6.72 14.94 -2.62
C ARG A 68 -6.07 14.18 -1.48
N ILE A 69 -6.87 13.84 -0.47
CA ILE A 69 -6.43 12.99 0.64
C ILE A 69 -7.41 11.84 0.77
N GLU A 70 -6.90 10.62 0.70
CA GLU A 70 -7.69 9.40 0.80
C GLU A 70 -7.19 8.54 1.96
N ARG A 71 -8.12 7.97 2.74
CA ARG A 71 -7.76 6.95 3.72
C ARG A 71 -7.60 5.61 3.01
N VAL A 72 -6.54 4.89 3.34
CA VAL A 72 -6.36 3.53 2.86
C VAL A 72 -7.40 2.65 3.52
N HIS A 73 -8.27 2.08 2.71
CA HIS A 73 -9.28 1.14 3.16
C HIS A 73 -8.72 -0.29 3.14
N ALA A 74 -9.26 -1.15 4.01
CA ALA A 74 -9.05 -2.58 3.84
C ALA A 74 -9.59 -3.00 2.48
N SER A 75 -8.85 -3.87 1.79
CA SER A 75 -9.38 -4.58 0.62
C SER A 75 -10.71 -5.26 0.99
N GLU A 76 -11.49 -5.67 -0.01
CA GLU A 76 -12.80 -6.33 0.02
C GLU A 76 -13.05 -7.44 1.07
N ARG A 77 -12.05 -7.87 1.84
CA ARG A 77 -12.22 -8.72 3.02
C ARG A 77 -12.58 -7.87 4.24
N HIS A 78 -13.70 -8.22 4.86
CA HIS A 78 -14.04 -7.71 6.18
C HIS A 78 -12.90 -7.97 7.16
N LEU A 79 -12.42 -6.89 7.79
CA LEU A 79 -11.54 -7.01 8.94
C LEU A 79 -12.34 -7.66 10.08
N THR A 80 -11.70 -8.53 10.85
CA THR A 80 -12.28 -9.12 12.07
C THR A 80 -12.69 -8.04 13.08
N VAL A 81 -12.10 -6.84 12.97
CA VAL A 81 -12.40 -5.67 13.79
C VAL A 81 -13.13 -4.61 12.95
N ALA A 82 -14.26 -4.14 13.45
CA ALA A 82 -15.02 -3.07 12.81
C ALA A 82 -14.39 -1.69 13.12
N PRO A 83 -14.45 -0.73 12.18
CA PRO A 83 -14.09 0.65 12.47
C PRO A 83 -15.02 1.19 13.57
N ARG A 84 -14.42 1.78 14.60
CA ARG A 84 -15.18 2.50 15.64
C ARG A 84 -15.74 3.77 15.02
N ALA A 85 -17.07 3.90 15.00
CA ALA A 85 -17.73 5.11 14.51
C ALA A 85 -17.25 6.33 15.32
N ALA A 86 -16.95 7.42 14.60
CA ALA A 86 -16.55 8.70 15.17
C ALA A 86 -17.78 9.47 15.66
#